data_AF-A0A956K7W0-F1
#
_entry.id   AF-A0A956K7W0-F1
#
_cell.length_a   1.000
_cell.length_b   1.000
_cell.length_c   1.000
_cell.angle_alpha   90.00
_cell.angle_beta   90.00
_cell.angle_gamma   90.00
#
_symmetry.space_group_name_H-M   'P 1'
#
loop_
_entity.id
_entity.type
_entity.pdbx_description
1 polymer ?
#
loop_
_entity_poly.entity_id
_entity_poly.type
_entity_poly.pdbx_seq_one_letter_code
_entity_poly.pdbx_strand_id
1 'polypeptide(L)'
;MSRSPILDVLGVGAVTPVGLDATQSCAAIRAGLKRFTAIETPMLPGQEPRVGARISAAPGLRRGEDEWLLNLGARALRECCDRPKFEAESTALFLLIPEAHRGHLLTAYEDAAILDALSRRLELRFAEGSRVVRDGAGALFLAIAEAHALIASRRVKRCIVGGADSLLRIADIERLEAVGRLHRPEVPQGVVPGEAAAFVLLGPRAKPKPAADG
;
A
#
# COMPACT_ATOMS: atom_id res chain seq x y z
N MET A 1 0.97 35.17 -8.40
CA MET A 1 1.00 33.85 -7.73
C MET A 1 0.29 32.85 -8.61
N SER A 2 0.97 31.83 -9.14
CA SER A 2 0.29 30.74 -9.85
C SER A 2 -0.58 29.98 -8.84
N ARG A 3 -1.86 29.78 -9.13
CA ARG A 3 -2.71 28.87 -8.34
C ARG A 3 -2.04 27.49 -8.31
N SER A 4 -1.96 26.88 -7.13
CA SER A 4 -1.55 25.49 -7.01
C SER A 4 -2.51 24.59 -7.79
N PRO A 5 -2.02 23.55 -8.48
CA PRO A 5 -2.90 22.69 -9.29
C PRO A 5 -3.87 21.92 -8.40
N ILE A 6 -5.10 21.72 -8.88
CA ILE A 6 -6.00 20.72 -8.32
C ILE A 6 -5.50 19.35 -8.79
N LEU A 7 -5.45 18.36 -7.89
CA LEU A 7 -5.09 16.98 -8.24
C LEU A 7 -6.34 16.15 -8.49
N ASP A 8 -6.25 15.27 -9.48
CA ASP A 8 -7.20 14.18 -9.71
C ASP A 8 -6.52 12.84 -9.41
N VAL A 9 -7.32 11.87 -8.97
CA VAL A 9 -6.93 10.46 -8.93
C VAL A 9 -7.11 9.90 -10.34
N LEU A 10 -5.99 9.60 -11.00
CA LEU A 10 -5.94 9.11 -12.37
C LEU A 10 -5.91 7.58 -12.45
N GLY A 11 -5.63 6.93 -11.33
CA GLY A 11 -5.52 5.48 -11.24
C GLY A 11 -5.46 5.01 -9.79
N VAL A 12 -5.91 3.79 -9.58
CA VAL A 12 -5.83 3.08 -8.29
C VAL A 12 -5.33 1.67 -8.53
N GLY A 13 -4.71 1.08 -7.51
CA GLY A 13 -4.46 -0.35 -7.48
C GLY A 13 -4.45 -0.86 -6.05
N ALA A 14 -4.94 -2.07 -5.83
CA ALA A 14 -5.02 -2.63 -4.49
C ALA A 14 -4.95 -4.16 -4.49
N VAL A 15 -4.36 -4.72 -3.44
CA VAL A 15 -4.41 -6.14 -3.14
C VAL A 15 -4.80 -6.28 -1.68
N THR A 16 -5.93 -6.92 -1.43
CA THR A 16 -6.54 -7.03 -0.11
C THR A 16 -6.98 -8.47 0.16
N PRO A 17 -7.31 -8.82 1.42
CA PRO A 17 -7.78 -10.16 1.75
C PRO A 17 -9.06 -10.54 1.02
N VAL A 18 -9.87 -9.56 0.59
CA VAL A 18 -11.19 -9.76 -0.04
C VAL A 18 -11.20 -9.56 -1.56
N GLY A 19 -10.09 -9.10 -2.15
CA GLY A 19 -9.96 -8.89 -3.59
C GLY A 19 -8.50 -8.64 -3.99
N LEU A 20 -8.10 -9.14 -5.16
CA LEU A 20 -6.69 -9.10 -5.60
C LEU A 20 -6.40 -8.02 -6.64
N ASP A 21 -7.37 -7.13 -6.83
CA ASP A 21 -7.31 -5.86 -7.55
C ASP A 21 -8.24 -4.85 -6.84
N ALA A 22 -8.17 -3.57 -7.22
CA ALA A 22 -8.98 -2.51 -6.62
C ALA A 22 -10.47 -2.68 -6.88
N THR A 23 -10.86 -3.18 -8.04
CA THR A 23 -12.28 -3.36 -8.42
C THR A 23 -12.94 -4.44 -7.55
N GLN A 24 -12.30 -5.60 -7.45
CA GLN A 24 -12.70 -6.72 -6.60
C GLN A 24 -12.75 -6.29 -5.13
N SER A 25 -11.70 -5.63 -4.64
CA SER A 25 -11.64 -5.16 -3.25
C SER A 25 -12.79 -4.21 -2.95
N CYS A 26 -13.04 -3.23 -3.82
CA CYS A 26 -14.13 -2.28 -3.66
C CYS A 26 -15.51 -2.95 -3.69
N ALA A 27 -15.73 -3.88 -4.62
CA ALA A 27 -16.99 -4.60 -4.74
C ALA A 27 -17.26 -5.47 -3.50
N ALA A 28 -16.25 -6.22 -3.05
CA ALA A 28 -16.34 -7.08 -1.87
C ALA A 28 -16.60 -6.28 -0.59
N ILE A 29 -15.90 -5.15 -0.39
CA ILE A 29 -16.11 -4.25 0.75
C ILE A 29 -17.53 -3.69 0.75
N ARG A 30 -18.04 -3.20 -0.40
CA ARG A 30 -19.42 -2.71 -0.52
C ARG A 30 -20.47 -3.78 -0.26
N ALA A 31 -20.17 -5.03 -0.62
CA ALA A 31 -21.02 -6.18 -0.33
C ALA A 31 -20.91 -6.68 1.12
N GLY A 32 -20.07 -6.06 1.96
CA GLY A 32 -19.88 -6.45 3.37
C GLY A 32 -19.13 -7.77 3.54
N LEU A 33 -18.40 -8.24 2.53
CA LEU A 33 -17.65 -9.49 2.59
C LEU A 33 -16.48 -9.36 3.58
N LYS A 34 -16.35 -10.38 4.44
CA LYS A 34 -15.24 -10.52 5.38
C LYS A 34 -14.46 -11.78 5.03
N ARG A 35 -13.12 -11.68 5.04
CA ARG A 35 -12.22 -12.82 4.77
C ARG A 35 -11.22 -12.98 5.91
N PHE A 36 -11.74 -13.44 7.05
CA PHE A 36 -10.94 -13.78 8.21
C PHE A 36 -10.65 -15.28 8.20
N THR A 37 -9.39 -15.62 8.45
CA THR A 37 -8.92 -17.01 8.53
C THR A 37 -8.18 -17.20 9.84
N ALA A 38 -8.14 -18.43 10.34
CA ALA A 38 -7.23 -18.78 11.42
C ALA A 38 -5.79 -18.43 11.02
N ILE A 39 -5.04 -17.84 11.94
CA ILE A 39 -3.63 -17.51 11.74
C ILE A 39 -2.77 -18.40 12.63
N GLU A 40 -1.69 -18.91 12.05
CA GLU A 40 -0.73 -19.74 12.76
C GLU A 40 0.13 -18.86 13.67
N THR A 41 -0.02 -19.07 14.98
CA THR A 41 0.79 -18.44 16.03
C THR A 41 1.01 -19.45 17.14
N PRO A 42 2.12 -19.37 17.90
CA PRO A 42 2.27 -20.14 19.12
C PRO A 42 1.08 -19.91 20.06
N MET A 43 0.47 -20.98 20.52
CA MET A 43 -0.71 -20.94 21.40
C MET A 43 -0.59 -21.99 22.49
N LEU A 44 -1.06 -21.65 23.68
CA LEU A 44 -1.18 -22.61 24.77
C LEU A 44 -2.36 -23.58 24.50
N PRO A 45 -2.31 -24.83 25.00
CA PRO A 45 -3.43 -25.75 24.90
C PRO A 45 -4.73 -25.12 25.43
N GLY A 46 -5.82 -25.24 24.66
CA GLY A 46 -7.13 -24.72 25.03
C GLY A 46 -7.42 -23.26 24.65
N GLN A 47 -6.46 -22.54 24.04
CA GLN A 47 -6.73 -21.22 23.49
C GLN A 47 -7.50 -21.29 22.17
N GLU A 48 -8.45 -20.36 21.96
CA GLU A 48 -9.15 -20.24 20.68
C GLU A 48 -8.22 -19.72 19.58
N PRO A 49 -8.34 -20.25 18.33
CA PRO A 49 -7.53 -19.79 17.21
C PRO A 49 -7.66 -18.29 16.99
N ARG A 50 -6.52 -17.62 16.88
CA ARG A 50 -6.49 -16.21 16.47
C ARG A 50 -6.96 -16.11 15.03
N VAL A 51 -7.69 -15.05 14.71
CA VAL A 51 -8.16 -14.76 13.35
C VAL A 51 -7.41 -13.57 12.76
N GLY A 52 -7.22 -13.59 11.44
CA GLY A 52 -6.61 -12.49 10.70
C GLY A 52 -7.10 -12.43 9.27
N ALA A 53 -6.97 -11.25 8.66
CA ALA A 53 -7.35 -10.99 7.27
C ALA A 53 -6.14 -11.19 6.36
N ARG A 54 -5.95 -12.43 5.87
CA ARG A 54 -4.80 -12.84 5.07
C ARG A 54 -5.11 -12.86 3.58
N ILE A 55 -4.19 -12.36 2.76
CA ILE A 55 -4.27 -12.40 1.30
C ILE A 55 -4.03 -13.83 0.80
N SER A 56 -4.82 -14.30 -0.15
CA SER A 56 -4.56 -15.61 -0.78
C SER A 56 -3.36 -15.50 -1.72
N ALA A 57 -2.34 -16.34 -1.53
CA ALA A 57 -1.18 -16.39 -2.40
C ALA A 57 -0.58 -17.79 -2.46
N ALA A 58 0.06 -18.12 -3.58
CA ALA A 58 0.85 -19.34 -3.70
C ALA A 58 2.02 -19.31 -2.70
N PRO A 59 2.44 -20.45 -2.11
CA PRO A 59 3.50 -20.49 -1.09
C PRO A 59 4.82 -19.82 -1.53
N GLY A 60 5.20 -19.98 -2.81
CA GLY A 60 6.42 -19.39 -3.36
C GLY A 60 6.46 -17.86 -3.38
N LEU A 61 5.33 -17.18 -3.16
CA LEU A 61 5.28 -15.71 -3.05
C LEU A 61 5.59 -15.21 -1.63
N ARG A 62 5.57 -16.10 -0.62
CA ARG A 62 5.76 -15.79 0.81
C ARG A 62 7.05 -16.40 1.36
N ARG A 63 8.17 -16.24 0.66
CA ARG A 63 9.47 -16.79 1.08
C ARG A 63 10.14 -15.97 2.20
N GLY A 64 9.85 -14.67 2.28
CA GLY A 64 10.31 -13.76 3.33
C GLY A 64 9.33 -12.62 3.56
N GLU A 65 9.36 -11.99 4.73
CA GLU A 65 8.42 -10.93 5.11
C GLU A 65 8.59 -9.68 4.23
N ASP A 66 9.83 -9.29 3.96
CA ASP A 66 10.21 -8.20 3.06
C ASP A 66 9.87 -8.52 1.59
N GLU A 67 10.23 -9.71 1.10
CA GLU A 67 9.89 -10.14 -0.25
C GLU A 67 8.37 -10.14 -0.45
N TRP A 68 7.63 -10.58 0.58
CA TRP A 68 6.18 -10.61 0.55
C TRP A 68 5.55 -9.22 0.44
N LEU A 69 5.98 -8.26 1.26
CA LEU A 69 5.49 -6.87 1.15
C LEU A 69 5.87 -6.24 -0.19
N LEU A 70 7.08 -6.51 -0.70
CA LEU A 70 7.49 -6.04 -2.04
C LEU A 70 6.64 -6.68 -3.15
N ASN A 71 6.26 -7.96 -3.02
CA ASN A 71 5.40 -8.65 -3.98
C ASN A 71 3.96 -8.10 -3.95
N LEU A 72 3.41 -7.86 -2.76
CA LEU A 72 2.12 -7.19 -2.61
C LEU A 72 2.14 -5.78 -3.20
N GLY A 73 3.17 -5.01 -2.84
CA GLY A 73 3.40 -3.66 -3.33
C GLY A 73 3.49 -3.62 -4.85
N ALA A 74 4.33 -4.46 -5.45
CA ALA A 74 4.48 -4.54 -6.89
C ALA A 74 3.18 -4.92 -7.62
N ARG A 75 2.36 -5.83 -7.06
CA ARG A 75 1.08 -6.20 -7.68
C ARG A 75 0.09 -5.03 -7.68
N ALA A 76 -0.11 -4.38 -6.52
CA ALA A 76 -1.00 -3.23 -6.43
C ALA A 76 -0.48 -2.04 -7.27
N LEU A 77 0.83 -1.81 -7.27
CA LEU A 77 1.46 -0.75 -8.06
C LEU A 77 1.31 -1.01 -9.57
N ARG A 78 1.44 -2.26 -10.03
CA ARG A 78 1.22 -2.62 -11.44
C ARG A 78 -0.19 -2.26 -11.90
N GLU A 79 -1.21 -2.61 -11.12
CA GLU A 79 -2.59 -2.23 -11.42
C GLU A 79 -2.77 -0.70 -11.43
N CYS A 80 -2.12 0.01 -10.50
CA CYS A 80 -2.16 1.47 -10.45
C CYS A 80 -1.53 2.12 -11.68
N CYS A 81 -0.46 1.53 -12.21
CA CYS A 81 0.26 1.97 -13.41
C CYS A 81 -0.46 1.58 -14.72
N ASP A 82 -1.38 0.61 -14.70
CA ASP A 82 -2.11 0.15 -15.88
C ASP A 82 -3.17 1.17 -16.34
N ARG A 83 -2.66 2.27 -16.91
CA ARG A 83 -3.42 3.43 -17.35
C ARG A 83 -2.97 3.87 -18.74
N PRO A 84 -3.90 4.33 -19.60
CA PRO A 84 -3.54 4.92 -20.87
C PRO A 84 -2.56 6.09 -20.67
N LYS A 85 -1.49 6.13 -21.46
CA LYS A 85 -0.47 7.20 -21.42
C LYS A 85 0.23 7.31 -20.06
N PHE A 86 0.37 6.20 -19.33
CA PHE A 86 1.25 6.14 -18.16
C PHE A 86 2.71 6.23 -18.61
N GLU A 87 3.51 7.04 -17.94
CA GLU A 87 4.95 7.25 -18.19
C GLU A 87 5.66 7.20 -16.84
N ALA A 88 6.43 6.14 -16.59
CA ALA A 88 7.08 5.93 -15.30
C ALA A 88 8.17 6.98 -15.05
N GLU A 89 8.94 7.32 -16.09
CA GLU A 89 10.09 8.23 -16.03
C GLU A 89 9.70 9.67 -15.69
N SER A 90 8.41 10.02 -15.82
CA SER A 90 7.85 11.32 -15.42
C SER A 90 6.88 11.24 -14.23
N THR A 91 6.84 10.09 -13.55
CA THR A 91 6.02 9.82 -12.37
C THR A 91 6.89 9.49 -11.15
N ALA A 92 6.83 10.29 -10.09
CA ALA A 92 7.51 9.97 -8.83
C ALA A 92 6.72 8.93 -8.01
N LEU A 93 7.41 8.03 -7.31
CA LEU A 93 6.80 7.07 -6.38
C LEU A 93 7.09 7.45 -4.92
N PHE A 94 6.03 7.63 -4.12
CA PHE A 94 6.07 7.73 -2.67
C PHE A 94 5.63 6.41 -2.07
N LEU A 95 6.61 5.58 -1.68
CA LEU A 95 6.36 4.26 -1.12
C LEU A 95 6.34 4.32 0.41
N LEU A 96 5.16 4.15 0.99
CA LEU A 96 4.99 4.00 2.43
C LEU A 96 5.37 2.56 2.82
N ILE A 97 6.22 2.42 3.84
CA ILE A 97 6.61 1.14 4.44
C ILE A 97 6.22 1.10 5.92
N PRO A 98 6.19 -0.08 6.55
CA PRO A 98 5.91 -0.20 7.99
C PRO A 98 6.79 0.71 8.87
N GLU A 99 6.24 1.19 9.98
CA GLU A 99 6.97 2.05 10.93
C GLU A 99 8.21 1.34 11.48
N ALA A 100 9.31 2.08 11.63
CA ALA A 100 10.58 1.55 12.13
C ALA A 100 10.45 0.84 13.48
N HIS A 101 9.59 1.34 14.37
CA HIS A 101 9.36 0.74 15.69
C HIS A 101 8.73 -0.66 15.63
N ARG A 102 8.19 -1.09 14.48
CA ARG A 102 7.67 -2.45 14.28
C ARG A 102 8.77 -3.46 13.94
N GLY A 103 10.01 -3.01 13.70
CA GLY A 103 11.13 -3.90 13.40
C GLY A 103 10.88 -4.76 12.16
N HIS A 104 10.27 -4.19 11.11
CA HIS A 104 10.09 -4.90 9.84
C HIS A 104 11.40 -4.89 9.04
N LEU A 105 11.76 -6.00 8.39
CA LEU A 105 13.05 -6.10 7.68
C LEU A 105 13.27 -4.99 6.63
N LEU A 106 12.21 -4.57 5.93
CA LEU A 106 12.26 -3.42 5.01
C LEU A 106 12.79 -2.13 5.65
N THR A 107 12.60 -1.92 6.96
CA THR A 107 13.06 -0.68 7.61
C THR A 107 14.58 -0.66 7.77
N ALA A 108 15.25 -1.80 7.67
CA ALA A 108 16.71 -1.91 7.70
C ALA A 108 17.38 -1.68 6.35
N TYR A 109 16.63 -1.67 5.24
CA TYR A 109 17.18 -1.41 3.91
C TYR A 109 17.27 0.07 3.61
N GLU A 110 18.26 0.44 2.81
CA GLU A 110 18.37 1.77 2.21
C GLU A 110 17.20 2.04 1.25
N ASP A 111 16.73 3.30 1.19
CA ASP A 111 15.59 3.69 0.37
C ASP A 111 15.78 3.30 -1.11
N ALA A 112 16.99 3.51 -1.64
CA ALA A 112 17.34 3.17 -3.01
C ALA A 112 17.20 1.67 -3.30
N ALA A 113 17.55 0.81 -2.34
CA ALA A 113 17.45 -0.64 -2.50
C ALA A 113 15.99 -1.10 -2.56
N ILE A 114 15.11 -0.50 -1.76
CA ILE A 114 13.66 -0.81 -1.74
C ILE A 114 13.01 -0.37 -3.06
N LEU A 115 13.31 0.85 -3.52
CA LEU A 115 12.78 1.39 -4.76
C LEU A 115 13.29 0.61 -5.99
N ASP A 116 14.56 0.22 -6.01
CA ASP A 116 15.14 -0.60 -7.07
C ASP A 116 14.52 -2.01 -7.08
N ALA A 117 14.27 -2.60 -5.91
CA ALA A 117 13.60 -3.90 -5.80
C ALA A 117 12.16 -3.89 -6.35
N LEU A 118 11.42 -2.79 -6.18
CA LEU A 118 10.10 -2.62 -6.82
C LEU A 118 10.21 -2.35 -8.32
N SER A 119 11.14 -1.47 -8.73
CA SER A 119 11.39 -1.11 -10.12
C SER A 119 11.72 -2.35 -10.96
N ARG A 120 12.59 -3.23 -10.45
CA ARG A 120 12.92 -4.52 -11.07
C ARG A 120 11.71 -5.46 -11.19
N ARG A 121 10.86 -5.55 -10.17
CA ARG A 121 9.63 -6.37 -10.22
C ARG A 121 8.64 -5.87 -11.25
N LEU A 122 8.59 -4.55 -11.48
CA LEU A 122 7.65 -3.90 -12.38
C LEU A 122 8.17 -3.77 -13.80
N GLU A 123 9.48 -3.84 -13.99
CA GLU A 123 10.18 -3.47 -15.24
C GLU A 123 9.92 -2.00 -15.62
N LEU A 124 9.86 -1.12 -14.60
CA LEU A 124 9.61 0.31 -14.74
C LEU A 124 10.69 1.11 -14.03
N ARG A 125 10.99 2.31 -14.55
CA ARG A 125 11.87 3.28 -13.89
C ARG A 125 11.09 4.55 -13.55
N PHE A 126 10.90 4.79 -12.25
CA PHE A 126 10.19 5.97 -11.77
C PHE A 126 11.06 7.23 -11.83
N ALA A 127 10.42 8.40 -11.86
CA ALA A 127 11.09 9.69 -11.93
C ALA A 127 11.97 9.97 -10.71
N GLU A 128 12.95 10.87 -10.91
CA GLU A 128 13.68 11.49 -9.81
C GLU A 128 12.71 12.16 -8.82
N GLY A 129 13.00 12.05 -7.52
CA GLY A 129 12.11 12.49 -6.45
C GLY A 129 11.20 11.40 -5.89
N SER A 130 11.23 10.18 -6.46
CA SER A 130 10.74 8.98 -5.79
C SER A 130 11.47 8.74 -4.47
N ARG A 131 10.75 8.34 -3.42
CA ARG A 131 11.31 8.11 -2.08
C ARG A 131 10.47 7.13 -1.27
N VAL A 132 11.12 6.56 -0.27
CA VAL A 132 10.46 5.74 0.75
C VAL A 132 10.00 6.66 1.88
N VAL A 133 8.81 6.40 2.42
CA VAL A 133 8.19 7.13 3.52
C VAL A 133 8.06 6.16 4.70
N ARG A 134 8.69 6.48 5.83
CA ARG A 134 8.97 5.53 6.91
C ARG A 134 8.06 5.64 8.13
N ASP A 135 7.18 6.64 8.17
CA ASP A 135 6.24 6.86 9.28
C ASP A 135 4.91 6.09 9.10
N GLY A 136 4.96 4.97 8.37
CA GLY A 136 3.81 4.10 8.16
C GLY A 136 2.65 4.76 7.45
N ALA A 137 1.45 4.22 7.65
CA ALA A 137 0.22 4.74 7.05
C ALA A 137 -0.14 6.16 7.54
N GLY A 138 0.33 6.56 8.73
CA GLY A 138 0.13 7.91 9.27
C GLY A 138 0.78 9.00 8.42
N ALA A 139 1.81 8.65 7.64
CA ALA A 139 2.52 9.56 6.75
C ALA A 139 1.78 9.87 5.44
N LEU A 140 0.64 9.21 5.17
CA LEU A 140 -0.03 9.29 3.87
C LEU A 140 -0.37 10.72 3.44
N PHE A 141 -0.90 11.52 4.37
CA PHE A 141 -1.27 12.91 4.06
C PHE A 141 -0.04 13.78 3.80
N LEU A 142 1.07 13.53 4.49
CA LEU A 142 2.34 14.21 4.24
C LEU A 142 2.87 13.83 2.85
N ALA A 143 2.88 12.53 2.51
CA ALA A 143 3.30 12.06 1.19
C ALA A 143 2.45 12.67 0.06
N ILE A 144 1.13 12.80 0.25
CA ILE A 144 0.24 13.47 -0.71
C ILE A 144 0.55 14.97 -0.83
N ALA A 145 0.80 15.65 0.30
CA ALA A 145 1.16 17.08 0.30
C ALA A 145 2.48 17.32 -0.45
N GLU A 146 3.46 16.44 -0.26
CA GLU A 146 4.73 16.57 -0.98
C GLU A 146 4.58 16.18 -2.46
N ALA A 147 3.78 15.16 -2.78
CA ALA A 147 3.44 14.82 -4.17
C ALA A 147 2.80 16.01 -4.90
N HIS A 148 1.90 16.72 -4.20
CA HIS A 148 1.29 17.95 -4.71
C HIS A 148 2.35 19.03 -4.99
N ALA A 149 3.29 19.26 -4.08
CA ALA A 149 4.37 20.22 -4.29
C ALA A 149 5.28 19.85 -5.48
N LEU A 150 5.59 18.56 -5.66
CA LEU A 150 6.38 18.07 -6.80
C LEU A 150 5.66 18.30 -8.15
N ILE A 151 4.36 18.04 -8.21
CA ILE A 151 3.55 18.30 -9.41
C ILE A 151 3.42 19.82 -9.64
N ALA A 152 3.17 20.60 -8.58
CA ALA A 152 3.01 22.06 -8.66
C ALA A 152 4.28 22.76 -9.17
N SER A 153 5.45 22.27 -8.76
CA SER A 153 6.76 22.76 -9.23
C SER A 153 7.13 22.24 -10.63
N ARG A 154 6.28 21.41 -11.26
CA ARG A 154 6.50 20.78 -12.58
C ARG A 154 7.78 19.95 -12.67
N ARG A 155 8.32 19.49 -11.54
CA ARG A 155 9.47 18.57 -11.50
C ARG A 155 9.11 17.19 -12.04
N VAL A 156 7.84 16.80 -11.88
CA VAL A 156 7.26 15.56 -12.39
C VAL A 156 5.86 15.84 -12.94
N LYS A 157 5.38 14.98 -13.85
CA LYS A 157 4.02 15.11 -14.40
C LYS A 157 2.96 14.54 -13.46
N ARG A 158 3.32 13.48 -12.74
CA ARG A 158 2.43 12.71 -11.87
C ARG A 158 3.19 12.19 -10.65
N CYS A 159 2.45 11.74 -9.67
CA CYS A 159 3.00 11.04 -8.51
C CYS A 159 2.13 9.82 -8.19
N ILE A 160 2.75 8.75 -7.74
CA ILE A 160 2.06 7.63 -7.12
C ILE A 160 2.33 7.69 -5.62
N VAL A 161 1.29 7.54 -4.80
CA VAL A 161 1.41 7.43 -3.35
C VAL A 161 0.75 6.13 -2.91
N GLY A 162 1.42 5.36 -2.07
CA GLY A 162 0.85 4.12 -1.54
C GLY A 162 1.89 3.25 -0.87
N GLY A 163 1.49 2.06 -0.46
CA GLY A 163 2.36 1.17 0.29
C GLY A 163 1.79 -0.24 0.43
N ALA A 164 2.59 -1.09 1.04
CA ALA A 164 2.21 -2.44 1.45
C ALA A 164 2.53 -2.63 2.93
N ASP A 165 1.64 -3.31 3.64
CA ASP A 165 1.76 -3.51 5.08
C ASP A 165 1.16 -4.85 5.52
N SER A 166 1.67 -5.39 6.61
CA SER A 166 1.16 -6.60 7.26
C SER A 166 1.29 -6.51 8.77
N LEU A 167 0.18 -6.76 9.47
CA LEU A 167 0.12 -6.98 10.92
C LEU A 167 0.06 -8.48 11.26
N LEU A 168 0.32 -9.36 10.29
CA LEU A 168 0.22 -10.82 10.44
C LEU A 168 1.54 -11.49 10.81
N ARG A 169 2.61 -10.71 11.00
CA ARG A 169 3.88 -11.20 11.53
C ARG A 169 3.74 -11.55 12.99
N ILE A 170 4.50 -12.54 13.46
CA ILE A 170 4.48 -12.97 14.88
C ILE A 170 4.73 -11.77 15.80
N ALA A 171 5.77 -10.97 15.52
CA ALA A 171 6.11 -9.78 16.31
C ALA A 171 4.98 -8.73 16.35
N ASP A 172 4.23 -8.55 15.27
CA ASP A 172 3.09 -7.61 15.24
C ASP A 172 1.91 -8.11 16.07
N ILE A 173 1.63 -9.41 15.99
CA ILE A 173 0.55 -10.05 16.74
C ILE A 173 0.87 -10.02 18.24
N GLU A 174 2.09 -10.39 18.63
CA GLU A 174 2.56 -10.35 20.02
C GLU A 174 2.54 -8.93 20.59
N ARG A 175 2.97 -7.94 19.80
CA ARG A 175 2.89 -6.53 20.20
C ARG A 175 1.46 -6.08 20.42
N LEU A 176 0.53 -6.42 19.52
CA LEU A 176 -0.90 -6.10 19.68
C LEU A 176 -1.52 -6.80 20.89
N GLU A 177 -1.12 -8.04 21.15
CA GLU A 177 -1.52 -8.80 22.33
C GLU A 177 -1.03 -8.16 23.63
N ALA A 178 0.25 -7.79 23.70
CA ALA A 178 0.87 -7.23 24.91
C ALA A 178 0.21 -5.92 25.38
N VAL A 179 -0.38 -5.16 24.45
CA VAL A 179 -1.09 -3.91 24.76
C VAL A 179 -2.62 -4.07 24.77
N GLY A 180 -3.14 -5.30 24.76
CA GLY A 180 -4.57 -5.58 24.83
C GLY A 180 -5.37 -5.07 23.63
N ARG A 181 -4.74 -5.00 22.44
CA ARG A 181 -5.35 -4.49 21.19
C ARG A 181 -5.60 -5.55 20.14
N LEU A 182 -5.25 -6.80 20.37
CA LEU A 182 -5.55 -7.89 19.43
C LEU A 182 -6.99 -8.39 19.65
N HIS A 183 -7.75 -8.59 18.56
CA HIS A 183 -9.10 -9.15 18.63
C HIS A 183 -9.09 -10.57 19.21
N ARG A 184 -9.91 -10.79 20.23
CA ARG A 184 -10.15 -12.06 20.93
C ARG A 184 -11.57 -12.08 21.50
N PRO A 185 -12.10 -13.25 21.91
CA PRO A 185 -13.35 -13.30 22.66
C PRO A 185 -13.36 -12.37 23.88
N GLU A 186 -12.23 -12.28 24.60
CA GLU A 186 -12.07 -11.43 25.78
C GLU A 186 -11.80 -9.95 25.43
N VAL A 187 -11.38 -9.69 24.19
CA VAL A 187 -11.05 -8.35 23.67
C VAL A 187 -11.82 -8.14 22.36
N PRO A 188 -13.17 -8.04 22.42
CA PRO A 188 -14.00 -8.02 21.21
C PRO A 188 -13.77 -6.77 20.35
N GLN A 189 -13.35 -5.66 20.97
CA GLN A 189 -12.99 -4.40 20.30
C GLN A 189 -11.53 -4.36 19.83
N GLY A 190 -10.80 -5.47 19.96
CA GLY A 190 -9.45 -5.58 19.44
C GLY A 190 -9.42 -5.55 17.92
N VAL A 191 -8.25 -5.22 17.38
CA VAL A 191 -7.97 -5.20 15.94
C VAL A 191 -7.84 -6.64 15.45
N VAL A 192 -8.56 -6.97 14.38
CA VAL A 192 -8.27 -8.16 13.58
C VAL A 192 -7.06 -7.82 12.69
N PRO A 193 -5.89 -8.45 12.89
CA PRO A 193 -4.70 -8.13 12.11
C PRO A 193 -4.92 -8.54 10.65
N GLY A 194 -4.33 -7.78 9.73
CA GLY A 194 -4.45 -8.05 8.31
C GLY A 194 -3.25 -7.57 7.53
N GLU A 195 -3.30 -7.76 6.23
CA GLU A 195 -2.27 -7.30 5.30
C GLU A 195 -2.91 -6.79 4.01
N ALA A 196 -2.30 -5.79 3.40
CA ALA A 196 -2.79 -5.16 2.18
C ALA A 196 -1.68 -4.40 1.46
N ALA A 197 -1.91 -4.12 0.18
CA ALA A 197 -1.21 -3.07 -0.54
C ALA A 197 -2.21 -2.20 -1.29
N ALA A 198 -1.95 -0.90 -1.37
CA ALA A 198 -2.77 0.04 -2.11
C ALA A 198 -1.95 1.24 -2.61
N PHE A 199 -2.25 1.68 -3.83
CA PHE A 199 -1.63 2.84 -4.47
C PHE A 199 -2.65 3.70 -5.19
N VAL A 200 -2.38 5.01 -5.23
CA VAL A 200 -3.13 5.99 -6.02
C VAL A 200 -2.18 6.77 -6.92
N LEU A 201 -2.54 6.89 -8.19
CA LEU A 201 -1.87 7.75 -9.16
C LEU A 201 -2.53 9.12 -9.15
N LEU A 202 -1.75 10.14 -8.84
CA LEU A 202 -2.15 11.53 -8.76
C LEU A 202 -1.57 12.30 -9.95
N GLY A 203 -2.37 13.20 -10.51
CA GLY A 203 -1.90 14.13 -11.53
C GLY A 203 -2.72 15.42 -11.54
N PRO A 204 -2.27 16.45 -12.28
CA PRO A 204 -3.02 17.69 -12.38
C PRO A 204 -4.37 17.45 -13.05
N ARG A 205 -5.40 18.13 -12.55
CA ARG A 205 -6.74 18.11 -13.15
C ARG A 205 -6.64 18.49 -14.62
N ALA A 206 -7.17 17.63 -15.48
CA ALA A 206 -7.25 17.91 -16.90
C ALA A 206 -8.12 19.17 -17.11
N LYS A 207 -7.67 20.07 -17.99
CA LYS A 207 -8.55 21.16 -18.44
C LYS A 207 -9.75 20.51 -19.15
N PRO A 208 -11.00 20.94 -18.87
CA PRO A 208 -12.14 20.46 -19.63
C PRO A 208 -11.86 20.70 -21.12
N LYS A 209 -12.08 19.68 -21.94
CA LYS A 209 -12.00 19.83 -23.40
C LYS A 209 -13.07 20.87 -23.77
N PRO A 210 -12.75 21.92 -24.54
CA PRO A 210 -13.79 22.84 -25.03
C PRO A 210 -14.84 22.00 -25.76
N ALA A 211 -16.12 22.31 -25.50
CA ALA A 211 -17.21 21.69 -26.24
C ALA A 211 -16.93 21.85 -27.73
N ALA A 212 -17.07 20.78 -28.50
CA ALA A 212 -17.01 20.92 -29.94
C ALA A 212 -18.20 21.80 -30.33
N ASP A 213 -17.91 23.01 -30.78
CA ASP A 213 -18.91 23.88 -31.39
C ASP A 213 -19.51 23.11 -32.57
N GLY A 214 -20.79 22.75 -32.45
CA GLY A 214 -21.58 22.11 -33.48
C GLY A 214 -22.18 23.14 -34.43
#